data_AF-A0ABD6NZ41-F1
#
_entry.id   AF-A0ABD6NZ41-F1
#
_cell.length_a   1.000
_cell.length_b   1.000
_cell.length_c   1.000
_cell.angle_alpha   90.00
_cell.angle_beta   90.00
_cell.angle_gamma   90.00
#
_symmetry.space_group_name_H-M   'P 1'
#
loop_
_entity.id
_entity.type
_entity.pdbx_description
1 polymer ?
#
loop_
_entity_poly.entity_id
_entity_poly.type
_entity_poly.pdbx_seq_one_letter_code
_entity_poly.pdbx_strand_id
1 'polypeptide(L)'
;MFVVAWSLAAWQDPGVNWIRPVFGYNSGFFNRGTWADFIPGWIFKGAENPQPIWYWLATYFLFMPLSVMGLDKLIRTIRSRFSRINTAGVIALLFVMFTTLDIVLEELLIHLGLWAYPRVNHTWSIFTGTMNQFPLYEGVVFGGIVSVLTIIVYCFRDKYGHMITDAGIDRLRSKRAVTIVRILALTAVFNLVMLVFNMGFNMVNQHADTMPANVPSYIHNQMCGLGPNPPCPPPS
;
A
#
# COMPACT_ATOMS: atom_id res chain seq x y z
N MET A 1 -14.71 -7.73 -9.64
CA MET A 1 -13.52 -7.60 -10.49
C MET A 1 -12.42 -6.82 -9.80
N PHE A 2 -12.61 -5.52 -9.51
CA PHE A 2 -11.59 -4.70 -8.83
C PHE A 2 -11.10 -5.33 -7.52
N VAL A 3 -12.02 -5.69 -6.62
CA VAL A 3 -11.70 -6.33 -5.33
C VAL A 3 -10.78 -7.53 -5.51
N VAL A 4 -11.21 -8.48 -6.36
CA VAL A 4 -10.47 -9.70 -6.66
C VAL A 4 -9.09 -9.39 -7.24
N ALA A 5 -8.99 -8.44 -8.19
CA ALA A 5 -7.72 -8.07 -8.80
C ALA A 5 -6.76 -7.42 -7.79
N TRP A 6 -7.26 -6.58 -6.89
CA TRP A 6 -6.46 -5.95 -5.83
C TRP A 6 -6.01 -6.96 -4.78
N SER A 7 -6.91 -7.86 -4.34
CA SER A 7 -6.57 -8.96 -3.43
C SER A 7 -5.49 -9.90 -4.00
N LEU A 8 -5.39 -10.02 -5.32
CA LEU A 8 -4.33 -10.80 -5.98
C LEU A 8 -2.98 -10.06 -6.05
N ALA A 9 -2.92 -8.76 -5.77
CA ALA A 9 -1.67 -8.00 -5.63
C ALA A 9 -1.17 -7.94 -4.17
N ALA A 10 -2.04 -8.32 -3.23
CA ALA A 10 -1.86 -8.16 -1.80
C ALA A 10 -0.71 -9.00 -1.19
N TRP A 11 -0.23 -10.01 -1.91
CA TRP A 11 0.94 -10.79 -1.49
C TRP A 11 2.21 -9.92 -1.40
N GLN A 12 2.24 -8.75 -2.05
CA GLN A 12 3.36 -7.82 -2.01
C GLN A 12 3.40 -6.92 -0.76
N ASP A 13 2.43 -7.04 0.15
CA ASP A 13 2.35 -6.23 1.38
C ASP A 13 3.63 -6.27 2.24
N PRO A 14 4.26 -7.44 2.48
CA PRO A 14 5.52 -7.49 3.23
C PRO A 14 6.69 -6.85 2.48
N GLY A 15 6.53 -6.53 1.21
CA GLY A 15 7.57 -5.95 0.34
C GLY A 15 8.16 -4.64 0.87
N VAL A 16 7.44 -3.90 1.72
CA VAL A 16 7.98 -2.69 2.37
C VAL A 16 9.21 -2.99 3.24
N ASN A 17 9.33 -4.23 3.72
CA ASN A 17 10.44 -4.72 4.54
C ASN A 17 11.46 -5.55 3.74
N TRP A 18 11.39 -5.58 2.41
CA TRP A 18 12.18 -6.48 1.56
C TRP A 18 13.68 -6.48 1.87
N ILE A 19 14.29 -5.31 1.99
CA ILE A 19 15.74 -5.18 2.23
C ILE A 19 16.04 -5.06 3.72
N ARG A 20 15.32 -4.19 4.44
CA ARG A 20 15.53 -3.91 5.87
C ARG A 20 14.18 -3.75 6.59
N PRO A 21 14.12 -3.92 7.91
CA PRO A 21 12.86 -3.79 8.62
C PRO A 21 12.55 -2.30 8.84
N VAL A 22 11.54 -1.81 8.15
CA VAL A 22 11.08 -0.40 8.13
C VAL A 22 9.73 -0.24 8.81
N PHE A 23 8.91 -1.29 8.73
CA PHE A 23 7.52 -1.33 9.19
C PHE A 23 7.29 -2.56 10.07
N GLY A 24 6.43 -2.45 11.08
CA GLY A 24 6.02 -3.60 11.87
C GLY A 24 4.60 -3.51 12.42
N TYR A 25 3.80 -4.54 12.16
CA TYR A 25 2.53 -4.75 12.84
C TYR A 25 2.73 -5.18 14.30
N ASN A 26 1.71 -4.90 15.10
CA ASN A 26 1.59 -5.40 16.46
C ASN A 26 1.34 -6.92 16.43
N SER A 27 2.28 -7.71 16.99
CA SER A 27 2.16 -9.16 17.01
C SER A 27 1.06 -9.70 17.95
N GLY A 28 0.39 -8.82 18.71
CA GLY A 28 -0.82 -9.16 19.45
C GLY A 28 -2.03 -9.50 18.58
N PHE A 29 -2.00 -9.20 17.28
CA PHE A 29 -3.03 -9.68 16.35
C PHE A 29 -3.00 -11.20 16.18
N PHE A 30 -4.13 -11.79 15.83
CA PHE A 30 -4.16 -13.19 15.40
C PHE A 30 -3.40 -13.34 14.08
N ASN A 31 -2.20 -13.92 14.15
CA ASN A 31 -1.29 -14.07 13.04
C ASN A 31 -0.62 -15.47 13.08
N ARG A 32 -0.15 -15.95 11.93
CA ARG A 32 0.50 -17.28 11.80
C ARG A 32 1.85 -17.18 11.08
N GLY A 33 2.60 -16.11 11.37
CA GLY A 33 3.86 -15.80 10.71
C GLY A 33 3.69 -14.91 9.49
N THR A 34 4.65 -14.98 8.57
CA THR A 34 4.71 -14.19 7.34
C THR A 34 4.96 -15.11 6.14
N TRP A 35 4.55 -14.70 4.95
CA TRP A 35 4.92 -15.34 3.69
C TRP A 35 6.10 -14.67 3.00
N ALA A 36 6.73 -13.68 3.67
CA ALA A 36 7.79 -12.87 3.10
C ALA A 36 9.02 -13.68 2.67
N ASP A 37 9.35 -14.74 3.40
CA ASP A 37 10.50 -15.62 3.08
C ASP A 37 10.35 -16.34 1.72
N PHE A 38 9.14 -16.39 1.15
CA PHE A 38 8.89 -16.96 -0.18
C PHE A 38 8.96 -15.94 -1.31
N ILE A 39 9.18 -14.65 -1.00
CA ILE A 39 9.32 -13.60 -2.00
C ILE A 39 10.73 -13.70 -2.62
N PRO A 40 10.86 -13.79 -3.95
CA PRO A 40 12.16 -13.88 -4.60
C PRO A 40 13.07 -12.71 -4.21
N GLY A 41 14.30 -12.97 -3.79
CA GLY A 41 15.25 -11.90 -3.40
C GLY A 41 15.03 -11.31 -2.00
N TRP A 42 14.18 -11.92 -1.17
CA TRP A 42 13.98 -11.52 0.23
C TRP A 42 15.27 -11.65 1.05
N ILE A 43 15.62 -10.62 1.82
CA ILE A 43 16.74 -10.66 2.76
C ILE A 43 16.19 -11.00 4.13
N PHE A 44 16.57 -12.17 4.67
CA PHE A 44 16.14 -12.64 5.98
C PHE A 44 16.62 -11.73 7.12
N LYS A 45 15.69 -11.27 7.97
CA LYS A 45 16.01 -10.40 9.13
C LYS A 45 15.76 -11.05 10.48
N GLY A 46 15.46 -12.34 10.56
CA GLY A 46 15.14 -13.03 11.82
C GLY A 46 13.69 -13.52 11.87
N ALA A 47 13.10 -13.59 13.07
CA ALA A 47 11.66 -13.82 13.18
C ALA A 47 10.94 -12.57 12.64
N GLU A 48 10.48 -12.64 11.39
CA GLU A 48 9.90 -11.50 10.70
C GLU A 48 8.56 -11.08 11.30
N ASN A 49 8.18 -9.83 11.06
CA ASN A 49 6.93 -9.27 11.56
C ASN A 49 5.72 -10.09 11.03
N PRO A 50 4.87 -10.60 11.93
CA PRO A 50 3.78 -11.48 11.51
C PRO A 50 2.63 -10.68 10.88
N GLN A 51 2.14 -11.18 9.75
CA GLN A 51 1.13 -10.48 8.96
C GLN A 51 -0.27 -10.72 9.56
N PRO A 52 -1.01 -9.66 9.94
CA PRO A 52 -2.34 -9.80 10.56
C PRO A 52 -3.39 -10.15 9.50
N ILE A 53 -3.61 -11.45 9.28
CA ILE A 53 -4.50 -11.97 8.22
C ILE A 53 -5.89 -11.34 8.27
N TRP A 54 -6.49 -11.17 9.46
CA TRP A 54 -7.83 -10.57 9.57
C TRP A 54 -7.85 -9.09 9.17
N TYR A 55 -6.83 -8.34 9.56
CA TYR A 55 -6.70 -6.94 9.17
C TYR A 55 -6.48 -6.83 7.66
N TRP A 56 -5.64 -7.70 7.10
CA TRP A 56 -5.40 -7.81 5.67
C TRP A 56 -6.68 -8.17 4.89
N LEU A 57 -7.48 -9.11 5.39
CA LEU A 57 -8.78 -9.43 4.80
C LEU A 57 -9.73 -8.22 4.88
N ALA A 58 -9.78 -7.52 6.00
CA ALA A 58 -10.62 -6.34 6.15
C ALA A 58 -10.19 -5.19 5.20
N THR A 59 -8.90 -4.90 5.09
CA THR A 59 -8.40 -3.81 4.21
C THR A 59 -8.63 -4.12 2.75
N TYR A 60 -8.24 -5.31 2.29
CA TYR A 60 -8.30 -5.67 0.88
C TYR A 60 -9.73 -6.01 0.39
N PHE A 61 -10.59 -6.59 1.23
CA PHE A 61 -11.96 -6.95 0.85
C PHE A 61 -13.04 -5.94 1.25
N LEU A 62 -12.82 -5.11 2.28
CA LEU A 62 -13.83 -4.17 2.77
C LEU A 62 -13.43 -2.71 2.47
N PHE A 63 -12.29 -2.24 2.96
CA PHE A 63 -11.94 -0.81 2.87
C PHE A 63 -11.59 -0.36 1.45
N MET A 64 -10.83 -1.16 0.69
CA MET A 64 -10.46 -0.82 -0.69
C MET A 64 -11.64 -0.82 -1.67
N PRO A 65 -12.59 -1.77 -1.60
CA PRO A 65 -13.78 -1.71 -2.45
C PRO A 65 -14.74 -0.58 -2.07
N LEU A 66 -14.90 -0.30 -0.77
CA LEU A 66 -15.74 0.80 -0.29
C LEU A 66 -15.17 2.16 -0.69
N SER A 67 -13.85 2.35 -0.63
CA SER A 67 -13.21 3.57 -1.11
C SER A 67 -13.42 3.74 -2.61
N VAL A 68 -13.25 2.70 -3.43
CA VAL A 68 -13.51 2.77 -4.88
C VAL A 68 -14.98 3.04 -5.23
N MET A 69 -15.94 2.46 -4.48
CA MET A 69 -17.36 2.76 -4.67
C MET A 69 -17.71 4.19 -4.22
N GLY A 70 -17.13 4.65 -3.11
CA GLY A 70 -17.24 6.03 -2.65
C GLY A 70 -16.66 7.02 -3.67
N LEU A 71 -15.61 6.62 -4.38
CA LEU A 71 -14.93 7.42 -5.38
C LEU A 71 -15.74 7.71 -6.64
N ASP A 72 -16.46 6.73 -7.20
CA ASP A 72 -17.33 6.99 -8.36
C ASP A 72 -18.41 8.01 -7.99
N LYS A 73 -19.01 7.88 -6.81
CA LYS A 73 -19.97 8.85 -6.29
C LYS A 73 -19.34 10.22 -6.04
N LEU A 74 -18.14 10.27 -5.47
CA LEU A 74 -17.42 11.51 -5.18
C LEU A 74 -17.07 12.26 -6.48
N ILE A 75 -16.51 11.57 -7.47
CA ILE A 75 -16.15 12.16 -8.77
C ILE A 75 -17.39 12.69 -9.49
N ARG A 76 -18.50 11.94 -9.48
CA ARG A 76 -19.79 12.41 -10.04
C ARG A 76 -20.28 13.66 -9.32
N THR A 77 -20.16 13.71 -7.99
CA THR A 77 -20.55 14.86 -7.16
C THR A 77 -19.68 16.08 -7.42
N ILE A 78 -18.37 15.90 -7.56
CA ILE A 78 -17.42 16.98 -7.89
C ILE A 78 -17.74 17.54 -9.28
N ARG A 79 -17.97 16.67 -10.27
CA ARG A 79 -18.30 17.10 -11.64
C ARG A 79 -19.67 17.77 -11.74
N SER A 80 -20.66 17.35 -10.93
CA SER A 80 -21.97 17.99 -10.91
C SER A 80 -21.95 19.36 -10.22
N ARG A 81 -21.11 19.54 -9.19
CA ARG A 81 -20.99 20.80 -8.44
C ARG A 81 -20.03 21.78 -9.10
N PHE A 82 -18.98 21.30 -9.77
CA PHE A 82 -17.96 22.10 -10.46
C PHE A 82 -17.85 21.67 -11.92
N SER A 83 -18.83 22.05 -12.75
CA SER A 83 -18.89 21.67 -14.17
C SER A 83 -17.72 22.20 -15.03
N ARG A 84 -16.93 23.15 -14.53
CA ARG A 84 -15.76 23.73 -15.21
C ARG A 84 -14.43 23.09 -14.83
N ILE A 85 -14.40 22.13 -13.91
CA ILE A 85 -13.15 21.48 -13.52
C ILE A 85 -12.64 20.59 -14.65
N ASN A 86 -11.41 20.83 -15.11
CA ASN A 86 -10.77 19.96 -16.07
C ASN A 86 -10.36 18.64 -15.40
N THR A 87 -10.05 17.63 -16.21
CA THR A 87 -9.60 16.33 -15.74
C THR A 87 -8.40 16.42 -14.78
N ALA A 88 -7.44 17.30 -15.08
CA ALA A 88 -6.26 17.51 -14.24
C ALA A 88 -6.60 18.06 -12.85
N GLY A 89 -7.58 18.97 -12.75
CA GLY A 89 -8.04 19.51 -11.47
C GLY A 89 -8.73 18.46 -10.59
N VAL A 90 -9.47 17.52 -11.19
CA VAL A 90 -10.04 16.38 -10.44
C VAL A 90 -8.94 15.47 -9.92
N ILE A 91 -7.95 15.15 -10.75
CA ILE A 91 -6.80 14.32 -10.35
C ILE A 91 -6.03 14.99 -9.21
N ALA A 92 -5.73 16.28 -9.31
CA ALA A 92 -5.03 17.04 -8.27
C ALA A 92 -5.82 17.08 -6.96
N LEU A 93 -7.14 17.29 -7.03
CA LEU A 93 -8.00 17.28 -5.84
C LEU A 93 -8.00 15.91 -5.16
N LEU A 94 -8.13 14.83 -5.94
CA LEU A 94 -8.08 13.47 -5.40
C LEU A 94 -6.71 13.15 -4.80
N PHE A 95 -5.63 13.56 -5.45
CA PHE A 95 -4.28 13.42 -4.92
C PHE A 95 -4.14 14.04 -3.53
N VAL A 96 -4.49 15.32 -3.39
CA VAL A 96 -4.42 16.02 -2.10
C VAL A 96 -5.33 15.36 -1.06
N MET A 97 -6.55 14.99 -1.45
CA MET A 97 -7.51 14.36 -0.54
C MET A 97 -7.01 13.01 -0.03
N PHE A 98 -6.51 12.13 -0.92
CA PHE A 98 -6.06 10.80 -0.52
C PHE A 98 -4.77 10.85 0.27
N THR A 99 -3.79 11.69 -0.11
CA THR A 99 -2.59 11.90 0.70
C THR A 99 -2.96 12.38 2.10
N THR A 100 -3.90 13.32 2.22
CA THR A 100 -4.33 13.81 3.54
C THR A 100 -5.04 12.73 4.35
N LEU A 101 -5.96 12.00 3.72
CA LEU A 101 -6.72 10.93 4.36
C LEU A 101 -5.80 9.80 4.83
N ASP A 102 -4.83 9.43 4.01
CA ASP A 102 -3.83 8.42 4.30
C ASP A 102 -2.98 8.83 5.52
N ILE A 103 -2.36 10.01 5.49
CA ILE A 103 -1.57 10.54 6.62
C ILE A 103 -2.41 10.55 7.91
N VAL A 104 -3.65 11.04 7.86
CA VAL A 104 -4.51 11.14 9.06
C VAL A 104 -4.90 9.76 9.58
N LEU A 105 -5.30 8.83 8.70
CA LEU A 105 -5.69 7.49 9.12
C LEU A 105 -4.51 6.69 9.64
N GLU A 106 -3.37 6.74 8.96
CA GLU A 106 -2.13 6.12 9.40
C GLU A 106 -1.72 6.61 10.79
N GLU A 107 -1.69 7.93 10.99
CA GLU A 107 -1.40 8.51 12.30
C GLU A 107 -2.36 8.02 13.38
N LEU A 108 -3.66 7.96 13.10
CA LEU A 108 -4.64 7.42 14.06
C LEU A 108 -4.35 5.95 14.40
N LEU A 109 -4.01 5.13 13.41
CA LEU A 109 -3.79 3.68 13.57
C LEU A 109 -2.46 3.40 14.30
N ILE A 110 -1.44 4.22 14.06
CA ILE A 110 -0.17 4.22 14.79
C ILE A 110 -0.39 4.64 16.25
N HIS A 111 -1.15 5.69 16.51
CA HIS A 111 -1.48 6.12 17.87
C HIS A 111 -2.32 5.08 18.64
N LEU A 112 -3.13 4.30 17.94
CA LEU A 112 -3.84 3.14 18.50
C LEU A 112 -2.92 1.94 18.75
N GLY A 113 -1.68 1.98 18.29
CA GLY A 113 -0.68 0.93 18.50
C GLY A 113 -0.90 -0.31 17.64
N LEU A 114 -1.60 -0.19 16.51
CA LEU A 114 -1.84 -1.32 15.61
C LEU A 114 -0.57 -1.68 14.82
N TRP A 115 0.21 -0.69 14.43
CA TRP A 115 1.54 -0.84 13.84
C TRP A 115 2.39 0.38 14.12
N ALA A 116 3.68 0.28 13.79
CA ALA A 116 4.61 1.39 13.85
C ALA A 116 5.60 1.30 12.70
N TYR A 117 6.27 2.42 12.43
CA TYR A 117 7.41 2.50 11.53
C TYR A 117 8.70 2.57 12.35
N PRO A 118 9.41 1.46 12.59
CA PRO A 118 10.66 1.51 13.35
C PRO A 118 11.76 2.35 12.69
N ARG A 119 11.69 2.61 11.38
CA ARG A 119 12.71 3.40 10.68
C ARG A 119 12.08 4.41 9.73
N VAL A 120 12.55 5.65 9.81
CA VAL A 120 12.13 6.74 8.92
C VAL A 120 13.31 7.64 8.56
N ASN A 121 13.15 8.44 7.52
CA ASN A 121 14.05 9.55 7.22
C ASN A 121 13.71 10.77 8.11
N HIS A 122 14.71 11.36 8.78
CA HIS A 122 14.50 12.48 9.69
C HIS A 122 13.82 13.71 9.04
N THR A 123 14.09 13.99 7.77
CA THR A 123 13.58 15.20 7.08
C THR A 123 12.17 15.06 6.54
N TRP A 124 11.77 13.84 6.17
CA TRP A 124 10.49 13.55 5.51
C TRP A 124 9.63 12.61 6.37
N SER A 125 9.49 12.95 7.65
CA SER A 125 8.61 12.24 8.59
C SER A 125 7.97 13.21 9.57
N ILE A 126 6.88 12.76 10.19
CA ILE A 126 6.22 13.41 11.32
C ILE A 126 6.46 12.60 12.58
N PHE A 127 6.43 13.26 13.74
CA PHE A 127 6.74 12.67 15.06
C PHE A 127 8.06 11.88 15.11
N THR A 128 9.05 12.32 14.33
CA THR A 128 10.33 11.65 14.12
C THR A 128 11.02 11.31 15.44
N GLY A 129 11.53 10.07 15.55
CA GLY A 129 12.24 9.58 16.74
C GLY A 129 11.32 9.07 17.85
N THR A 130 10.00 9.19 17.70
CA THR A 130 9.01 8.58 18.59
C THR A 130 8.45 7.29 17.99
N MET A 131 7.75 6.49 18.79
CA MET A 131 7.02 5.33 18.27
C MET A 131 5.88 5.69 17.33
N ASN A 132 5.45 6.96 17.33
CA ASN A 132 4.38 7.47 16.48
C ASN A 132 4.93 8.07 15.19
N GLN A 133 6.18 7.81 14.84
CA GLN A 133 6.76 8.37 13.63
C GLN A 133 6.11 7.80 12.37
N PHE A 134 5.87 8.67 11.40
CA PHE A 134 5.29 8.30 10.11
C PHE A 134 6.08 8.90 8.95
N PRO A 135 6.49 8.09 7.96
CA PRO A 135 7.17 8.57 6.76
C PRO A 135 6.22 9.30 5.81
N LEU A 136 6.37 10.61 5.63
CA LEU A 136 5.50 11.40 4.75
C LEU A 136 5.59 10.99 3.28
N TYR A 137 6.74 10.45 2.85
CA TYR A 137 6.90 9.90 1.50
C TYR A 137 6.03 8.67 1.26
N GLU A 138 5.69 7.92 2.32
CA GLU A 138 4.74 6.81 2.22
C GLU A 138 3.36 7.34 1.87
N GLY A 139 2.81 8.26 2.67
CA GLY A 139 1.46 8.79 2.36
C GLY A 139 1.35 9.63 1.08
N VAL A 140 2.44 10.22 0.61
CA VAL A 140 2.47 10.88 -0.71
C VAL A 140 2.47 9.84 -1.84
N VAL A 141 3.33 8.82 -1.77
CA VAL A 141 3.49 7.86 -2.86
C VAL A 141 2.39 6.81 -2.84
N PHE A 142 2.14 6.18 -1.69
CA PHE A 142 1.07 5.20 -1.51
C PHE A 142 -0.30 5.89 -1.51
N GLY A 143 -0.54 6.74 -0.50
CA GLY A 143 -1.80 7.48 -0.37
C GLY A 143 -2.12 8.31 -1.62
N GLY A 144 -1.18 9.09 -2.14
CA GLY A 144 -1.40 9.92 -3.32
C GLY A 144 -1.28 9.18 -4.64
N ILE A 145 -0.06 8.80 -5.04
CA ILE A 145 0.24 8.32 -6.39
C ILE A 145 -0.44 6.98 -6.69
N VAL A 146 -0.32 5.98 -5.81
CA VAL A 146 -0.91 4.64 -6.03
C VAL A 146 -2.43 4.72 -6.05
N SER A 147 -3.05 5.43 -5.10
CA SER A 147 -4.50 5.61 -5.08
C SER A 147 -5.00 6.32 -6.33
N VAL A 148 -4.34 7.40 -6.74
CA VAL A 148 -4.73 8.18 -7.93
C VAL A 148 -4.55 7.38 -9.22
N LEU A 149 -3.44 6.65 -9.38
CA LEU A 149 -3.25 5.76 -10.55
C LEU A 149 -4.34 4.70 -10.62
N THR A 150 -4.71 4.13 -9.47
CA THR A 150 -5.78 3.14 -9.35
C THR A 150 -7.13 3.73 -9.74
N ILE A 151 -7.41 4.97 -9.31
CA ILE A 151 -8.60 5.73 -9.71
C ILE A 151 -8.57 6.04 -11.20
N ILE A 152 -7.43 6.39 -11.77
CA ILE A 152 -7.32 6.71 -13.20
C ILE A 152 -7.65 5.46 -14.02
N VAL A 153 -7.05 4.32 -13.68
CA VAL A 153 -7.34 3.04 -14.38
C VAL A 153 -8.81 2.65 -14.26
N TYR A 154 -9.44 2.93 -13.11
CA TYR A 154 -10.83 2.54 -12.86
C TYR A 154 -11.87 3.50 -13.44
N CYS A 155 -11.67 4.81 -13.33
CA CYS A 155 -12.66 5.85 -13.65
C CYS A 155 -12.55 6.37 -15.08
N PHE A 156 -11.40 6.30 -15.73
CA PHE A 156 -11.27 6.65 -17.16
C PHE A 156 -11.66 5.45 -18.02
N ARG A 157 -12.92 5.04 -17.88
CA ARG A 157 -13.55 4.08 -18.77
C ARG A 157 -14.05 4.79 -20.00
N ASP A 158 -13.96 4.11 -21.13
CA ASP A 158 -14.63 4.54 -22.35
C ASP A 158 -16.17 4.53 -22.16
N LYS A 159 -16.91 5.17 -23.06
CA LYS A 159 -18.38 5.22 -23.09
C LYS A 159 -19.06 3.84 -23.06
N TYR A 160 -18.32 2.78 -23.39
CA TYR A 160 -18.75 1.38 -23.33
C TYR A 160 -18.35 0.66 -22.03
N GLY A 161 -17.73 1.36 -21.07
CA GLY A 161 -17.27 0.79 -19.80
C GLY A 161 -15.93 0.05 -19.89
N HIS A 162 -15.19 0.19 -21.00
CA HIS A 162 -13.89 -0.44 -21.20
C HIS A 162 -12.77 0.35 -20.53
N MET A 163 -11.90 -0.34 -19.81
CA MET A 163 -10.68 0.22 -19.24
C MET A 163 -9.55 0.19 -20.28
N ILE A 164 -8.47 0.94 -20.05
CA ILE A 164 -7.27 0.90 -20.90
C ILE A 164 -6.71 -0.54 -21.01
N THR A 165 -6.87 -1.33 -19.95
CA THR A 165 -6.49 -2.75 -19.89
C THR A 165 -7.39 -3.68 -20.71
N ASP A 166 -8.54 -3.20 -21.20
CA ASP A 166 -9.51 -4.00 -21.96
C ASP A 166 -9.24 -3.97 -23.48
N ALA A 167 -8.09 -3.43 -23.91
CA ALA A 167 -7.72 -3.39 -25.31
C ALA A 167 -7.66 -4.81 -25.92
N GLY A 168 -8.46 -5.05 -26.96
CA GLY A 168 -8.53 -6.35 -27.65
C GLY A 168 -9.47 -7.38 -27.01
N ILE A 169 -10.26 -6.98 -26.00
CA ILE A 169 -11.27 -7.84 -25.36
C ILE A 169 -12.33 -8.34 -26.36
N ASP A 170 -12.57 -7.59 -27.44
CA ASP A 170 -13.56 -7.89 -28.48
C ASP A 170 -13.23 -9.15 -29.30
N ARG A 171 -11.98 -9.65 -29.21
CA ARG A 171 -11.57 -10.92 -29.85
C ARG A 171 -12.11 -12.14 -29.10
N LEU A 172 -12.57 -11.97 -27.86
CA LEU A 172 -13.08 -13.06 -27.02
C LEU A 172 -14.58 -13.22 -27.22
N ARG A 173 -15.01 -14.42 -27.65
CA ARG A 173 -16.44 -14.73 -27.89
C ARG A 173 -17.21 -15.11 -26.63
N SER A 174 -16.52 -15.51 -25.55
CA SER A 174 -17.15 -16.00 -24.30
C SER A 174 -17.17 -14.92 -23.23
N LYS A 175 -18.37 -14.65 -22.67
CA LYS A 175 -18.55 -13.71 -21.55
C LYS A 175 -17.73 -14.08 -20.31
N ARG A 176 -17.53 -15.38 -20.05
CA ARG A 176 -16.70 -15.84 -18.92
C ARG A 176 -15.22 -15.57 -19.15
N ALA A 177 -14.74 -15.84 -20.38
CA ALA A 177 -13.35 -15.57 -20.76
C ALA A 177 -13.05 -14.07 -20.66
N VAL A 178 -13.96 -13.22 -21.15
CA VAL A 178 -13.87 -11.76 -21.02
C VAL A 178 -13.66 -11.35 -19.56
N THR A 179 -14.53 -11.79 -18.64
CA THR A 179 -14.41 -11.42 -17.22
C THR A 179 -13.09 -11.87 -16.60
N ILE A 180 -12.63 -13.09 -16.88
CA ILE A 180 -11.38 -13.63 -16.34
C ILE A 180 -10.18 -12.82 -16.87
N VAL A 181 -10.13 -12.57 -18.18
CA VAL A 181 -9.03 -11.79 -18.79
C VAL A 181 -8.99 -10.37 -18.22
N ARG A 182 -10.15 -9.71 -18.01
CA ARG A 182 -10.19 -8.39 -17.38
C ARG A 182 -9.68 -8.40 -15.93
N ILE A 183 -10.02 -9.43 -15.15
CA ILE A 183 -9.48 -9.60 -13.78
C ILE A 183 -7.96 -9.75 -13.83
N LEU A 184 -7.45 -10.64 -14.69
CA LEU A 184 -6.01 -10.90 -14.80
C LEU A 184 -5.24 -9.68 -15.30
N ALA A 185 -5.76 -8.96 -16.30
CA ALA A 185 -5.14 -7.74 -16.81
C ALA A 185 -5.04 -6.65 -15.73
N LEU A 186 -6.12 -6.42 -14.97
CA LEU A 186 -6.09 -5.50 -13.83
C LEU A 186 -5.13 -5.97 -12.73
N THR A 187 -5.12 -7.28 -12.45
CA THR A 187 -4.22 -7.88 -11.47
C THR A 187 -2.76 -7.61 -11.85
N ALA A 188 -2.40 -7.76 -13.13
CA ALA A 188 -1.05 -7.48 -13.61
C ALA A 188 -0.68 -6.01 -13.43
N VAL A 189 -1.58 -5.07 -13.71
CA VAL A 189 -1.35 -3.64 -13.49
C VAL A 189 -1.15 -3.34 -12.01
N PHE A 190 -1.99 -3.85 -11.12
CA PHE A 190 -1.83 -3.62 -9.67
C PHE A 190 -0.56 -4.24 -9.12
N ASN A 191 -0.20 -5.44 -9.58
CA ASN A 191 1.07 -6.06 -9.22
C ASN A 191 2.27 -5.21 -9.67
N LEU A 192 2.22 -4.62 -10.87
CA LEU A 192 3.28 -3.74 -11.36
C LEU A 192 3.38 -2.45 -10.54
N VAL A 193 2.23 -1.83 -10.23
CA VAL A 193 2.18 -0.61 -9.41
C VAL A 193 2.74 -0.88 -8.01
N MET A 194 2.34 -1.99 -7.37
CA MET A 194 2.86 -2.40 -6.07
C MET A 194 4.35 -2.73 -6.13
N LEU A 195 4.84 -3.35 -7.20
CA LEU A 195 6.25 -3.68 -7.33
C LEU A 195 7.10 -2.41 -7.43
N VAL A 196 6.69 -1.46 -8.27
CA VAL A 196 7.37 -0.16 -8.40
C VAL A 196 7.33 0.61 -7.09
N PHE A 197 6.19 0.60 -6.39
CA PHE A 197 6.06 1.19 -5.07
C PHE A 197 7.04 0.57 -4.07
N ASN A 198 7.01 -0.75 -3.91
CA ASN A 198 7.89 -1.46 -2.97
C ASN A 198 9.37 -1.21 -3.29
N MET A 199 9.75 -1.24 -4.57
CA MET A 199 11.12 -0.99 -4.99
C MET A 199 11.55 0.45 -4.66
N GLY A 200 10.75 1.45 -5.01
CA GLY A 200 11.04 2.86 -4.70
C GLY A 200 11.07 3.11 -3.19
N PHE A 201 10.11 2.54 -2.46
CA PHE A 201 10.04 2.64 -1.01
C PHE A 201 11.30 2.06 -0.35
N ASN A 202 11.74 0.86 -0.77
CA ASN A 202 12.96 0.25 -0.24
C ASN A 202 14.22 1.06 -0.56
N MET A 203 14.30 1.69 -1.75
CA MET A 203 15.43 2.55 -2.13
C MET A 203 15.53 3.80 -1.26
N VAL A 204 14.41 4.51 -1.04
CA VAL A 204 14.37 5.69 -0.16
C VAL A 204 14.72 5.29 1.27
N ASN A 205 14.16 4.16 1.74
CA ASN A 205 14.38 3.68 3.09
C ASN A 205 15.81 3.16 3.35
N GLN A 206 16.66 2.95 2.34
CA GLN A 206 18.08 2.71 2.62
C GLN A 206 18.73 3.89 3.35
N HIS A 207 18.21 5.10 3.15
CA HIS A 207 18.67 6.33 3.79
C HIS A 207 17.88 6.68 5.05
N ALA A 208 17.00 5.79 5.55
CA ALA A 208 16.31 5.97 6.81
C ALA A 208 17.32 5.89 7.97
N ASP A 209 17.52 7.02 8.64
CA ASP A 209 18.54 7.26 9.65
C ASP A 209 17.98 7.34 11.06
N THR A 210 16.66 7.54 11.21
CA THR A 210 16.02 7.72 12.50
C THR A 210 15.30 6.46 12.94
N MET A 211 15.54 6.05 14.19
CA MET A 211 14.89 4.92 14.86
C MET A 211 14.51 5.33 16.29
N PRO A 212 13.35 4.92 16.82
CA PRO A 212 12.96 5.19 18.20
C PRO A 212 13.92 4.50 19.17
N ALA A 213 14.21 5.15 20.30
CA ALA A 213 15.17 4.64 21.27
C ALA A 213 14.79 3.25 21.82
N ASN A 214 13.50 3.02 22.06
CA ASN A 214 12.98 1.75 22.56
C ASN A 214 11.85 1.27 21.65
N VAL A 215 12.14 0.27 20.82
CA VAL A 215 11.10 -0.45 20.05
C VAL A 215 10.60 -1.62 20.91
N PRO A 216 9.28 -1.73 21.19
CA PRO A 216 8.74 -2.83 21.98
C PRO A 216 8.82 -4.20 21.31
N SER A 217 8.82 -5.26 22.11
CA SER A 217 8.93 -6.66 21.65
C SER A 217 7.84 -7.08 20.67
N TYR A 218 6.63 -6.57 20.84
CA TYR A 218 5.50 -6.87 19.96
C TYR A 218 5.58 -6.18 18.58
N ILE A 219 6.49 -5.21 18.40
CA ILE A 219 6.74 -4.54 17.11
C ILE A 219 8.01 -5.09 16.46
N HIS A 220 9.12 -5.16 17.22
CA HIS A 220 10.39 -5.58 16.64
C HIS A 220 10.45 -7.08 16.35
N ASN A 221 9.67 -7.93 17.05
CA ASN A 221 9.53 -9.37 16.78
C ASN A 221 10.85 -10.15 16.62
N GLN A 222 11.93 -9.74 17.29
CA GLN A 222 13.30 -10.28 17.11
C GLN A 222 13.93 -10.04 15.71
N MET A 223 13.40 -9.11 14.93
CA MET A 223 14.03 -8.64 13.68
C MET A 223 15.35 -7.93 13.99
N CYS A 224 16.37 -8.21 13.18
CA CYS A 224 17.70 -7.63 13.30
C CYS A 224 17.68 -6.10 13.10
N GLY A 225 18.62 -5.42 13.75
CA GLY A 225 18.81 -3.98 13.64
C GLY A 225 17.66 -3.16 14.21
N LEU A 226 16.78 -3.71 15.04
CA LEU A 226 15.71 -2.96 15.71
C LEU A 226 15.84 -3.04 17.23
N GLY A 227 15.78 -1.89 17.89
CA GLY A 227 15.85 -1.79 19.35
C GLY A 227 17.09 -2.53 19.92
N PRO A 228 16.92 -3.50 20.83
CA PRO A 228 18.03 -4.23 21.44
C PRO A 228 18.63 -5.34 20.54
N ASN A 229 18.08 -5.60 19.35
CA ASN A 229 18.50 -6.74 18.53
C ASN A 229 19.81 -6.45 17.78
N PRO A 230 20.65 -7.47 17.52
CA PRO A 230 21.92 -7.30 16.81
C PRO A 230 21.70 -6.73 15.40
N PRO A 231 22.69 -6.01 14.84
CA PRO A 231 22.61 -5.48 13.48
C PRO A 231 22.39 -6.62 12.47
N CYS A 232 21.67 -6.32 11.39
CA CYS A 232 21.45 -7.29 10.33
C CYS A 232 22.78 -7.72 9.70
N PRO A 233 22.94 -9.02 9.40
CA PRO A 233 24.14 -9.49 8.71
C PRO A 233 24.26 -8.78 7.35
N PRO A 234 25.50 -8.52 6.88
CA PRO A 234 25.69 -7.98 5.54
C PRO A 234 25.10 -8.94 4.51
N PRO A 235 24.54 -8.44 3.39
CA PRO A 235 24.04 -9.29 2.32
C PRO A 235 25.18 -10.18 1.83
N SER A 236 24.94 -11.50 1.82
CA SER A 236 25.86 -12.54 1.34
C SER A 236 25.93 -12.57 -0.19
#